data_AF-A0A0P7W541-F1
#
_entry.id   AF-A0A0P7W541-F1
#
_cell.length_a   1.000
_cell.length_b   1.000
_cell.length_c   1.000
_cell.angle_alpha   90.00
_cell.angle_beta   90.00
_cell.angle_gamma   90.00
#
_symmetry.space_group_name_H-M   'P 1'
#
loop_
_entity.id
_entity.type
_entity.pdbx_description
1 polymer ?
#
loop_
_entity_poly.entity_id
_entity_poly.type
_entity_poly.pdbx_seq_one_letter_code
_entity_poly.pdbx_strand_id
1 'polypeptide(L)'
;VEVGNKTDWTIGVVKESINRKREITTSPENGFWVVTLCNGDEYKACTSPTCLTLKNKPERIGVQLDYYGREVSFFNSTDMSHIYTFTDTFTEKLFPFFSPCLNEDGTNPGAMKICPVKVSVTVNKM
;
A
#
# COMPACT_ATOMS: atom_id res chain seq x y z
N VAL A 1 -5.19 2.75 5.65
CA VAL A 1 -6.29 2.19 4.84
C VAL A 1 -6.76 0.91 5.48
N GLU A 2 -8.06 0.80 5.77
CA GLU A 2 -8.66 -0.43 6.27
C GLU A 2 -8.81 -1.40 5.11
N VAL A 3 -8.24 -2.60 5.29
CA VAL A 3 -8.32 -3.73 4.37
C VAL A 3 -9.15 -4.88 4.97
N GLY A 4 -9.35 -4.87 6.30
CA GLY A 4 -10.20 -5.83 7.00
C GLY A 4 -9.81 -7.27 6.70
N ASN A 5 -10.81 -8.12 6.47
CA ASN A 5 -10.62 -9.55 6.19
C ASN A 5 -10.47 -9.88 4.70
N LYS A 6 -10.21 -8.88 3.84
CA LYS A 6 -9.99 -9.11 2.41
C LYS A 6 -8.87 -10.14 2.20
N THR A 7 -9.01 -10.91 1.13
CA THR A 7 -8.06 -11.97 0.75
C THR A 7 -7.13 -11.54 -0.36
N ASP A 8 -7.53 -10.54 -1.16
CA ASP A 8 -6.69 -9.91 -2.18
C ASP A 8 -6.83 -8.40 -2.17
N TRP A 9 -5.71 -7.69 -2.29
CA TRP A 9 -5.66 -6.23 -2.52
C TRP A 9 -4.24 -5.80 -2.90
N THR A 10 -4.11 -4.65 -3.55
CA THR A 10 -2.82 -3.99 -3.82
C THR A 10 -2.89 -2.54 -3.39
N ILE A 11 -1.86 -2.05 -2.69
CA ILE A 11 -1.80 -0.68 -2.16
C ILE A 11 -0.40 -0.11 -2.29
N GLY A 12 -0.29 1.20 -2.53
CA GLY A 12 0.99 1.91 -2.50
C GLY A 12 0.94 3.25 -3.20
N VAL A 13 2.01 3.58 -3.92
CA VAL A 13 2.12 4.81 -4.70
C VAL A 13 2.59 4.53 -6.12
N VAL A 14 2.20 5.40 -7.04
CA VAL A 14 2.53 5.30 -8.47
C VAL A 14 2.98 6.63 -9.04
N LYS A 15 3.83 6.59 -10.07
CA LYS A 15 4.16 7.76 -10.89
C LYS A 15 2.91 8.35 -11.56
N GLU A 16 2.89 9.66 -11.80
CA GLU A 16 1.85 10.31 -12.61
C GLU A 16 1.75 9.68 -14.01
N SER A 17 2.90 9.39 -14.59
CA SER A 17 3.11 8.91 -15.95
C SER A 17 2.86 7.41 -16.18
N ILE A 18 2.43 6.63 -15.18
CA ILE A 18 2.22 5.18 -15.36
C ILE A 18 1.35 4.88 -16.57
N ASN A 19 1.65 3.78 -17.27
CA ASN A 19 0.75 3.28 -18.30
C ASN A 19 -0.58 2.82 -17.67
N ARG A 20 -1.70 3.37 -18.15
CA ARG A 20 -3.06 3.06 -17.66
C ARG A 20 -3.88 2.23 -18.65
N LYS A 21 -3.25 1.71 -19.71
CA LYS A 21 -3.91 0.95 -20.77
C LYS A 21 -3.39 -0.48 -20.78
N ARG A 22 -4.28 -1.43 -21.10
CA ARG A 22 -3.95 -2.87 -21.22
C ARG A 22 -3.48 -3.45 -19.88
N GLU A 23 -2.80 -4.58 -19.94
CA GLU A 23 -2.19 -5.24 -18.78
C GLU A 23 -1.09 -4.37 -18.16
N ILE A 24 -1.09 -4.30 -16.83
CA ILE A 24 -0.19 -3.47 -16.06
C ILE A 24 0.73 -4.39 -15.25
N THR A 25 2.03 -4.33 -15.53
CA THR A 25 3.03 -4.99 -14.69
C THR A 25 3.42 -4.05 -13.55
N THR A 26 3.07 -4.41 -12.32
CA THR A 26 3.44 -3.63 -11.13
C THR A 26 4.90 -3.84 -10.79
N SER A 27 5.75 -2.86 -11.07
CA SER A 27 7.14 -2.82 -10.61
C SER A 27 7.67 -1.38 -10.51
N PRO A 28 8.74 -1.12 -9.74
CA PRO A 28 9.37 0.21 -9.68
C PRO A 28 9.78 0.74 -11.05
N GLU A 29 10.27 -0.12 -11.94
CA GLU A 29 10.68 0.24 -13.30
C GLU A 29 9.50 0.77 -14.11
N ASN A 30 8.29 0.25 -13.84
CA ASN A 30 7.04 0.71 -14.45
C ASN A 30 6.35 1.82 -13.63
N GLY A 31 7.00 2.31 -12.57
CA GLY A 31 6.50 3.41 -11.74
C GLY A 31 5.54 3.00 -10.63
N PHE A 32 5.63 1.75 -10.13
CA PHE A 32 4.80 1.23 -9.04
C PHE A 32 5.65 0.84 -7.84
N TRP A 33 5.34 1.42 -6.67
CA TRP A 33 5.89 0.98 -5.38
C TRP A 33 4.71 0.54 -4.52
N VAL A 34 4.38 -0.74 -4.62
CA VAL A 34 3.14 -1.32 -4.07
C VAL A 34 3.41 -2.64 -3.35
N VAL A 35 2.62 -2.89 -2.30
CA VAL A 35 2.52 -4.18 -1.62
C VAL A 35 1.17 -4.80 -1.97
N THR A 36 1.16 -6.11 -2.20
CA THR A 36 -0.04 -6.87 -2.50
C THR A 36 -0.24 -8.00 -1.50
N LEU A 37 -1.50 -8.28 -1.18
CA LEU A 37 -1.95 -9.53 -0.59
C LEU A 37 -2.59 -10.36 -1.71
N CYS A 38 -2.26 -11.66 -1.75
CA CYS A 38 -2.90 -12.66 -2.60
C CYS A 38 -3.27 -13.89 -1.77
N ASN A 39 -4.31 -14.63 -2.18
CA ASN A 39 -4.66 -15.94 -1.61
C ASN A 39 -4.92 -15.93 -0.09
N GLY A 40 -5.25 -14.77 0.49
CA GLY A 40 -5.59 -14.63 1.91
C GLY A 40 -4.42 -14.39 2.86
N ASP A 41 -3.21 -14.86 2.54
CA ASP A 41 -2.02 -14.80 3.39
C ASP A 41 -0.68 -14.59 2.66
N GLU A 42 -0.64 -14.53 1.33
CA GLU A 42 0.59 -14.26 0.57
C GLU A 42 0.83 -12.76 0.40
N TYR A 43 1.78 -12.21 1.16
CA TYR A 43 2.19 -10.81 1.03
C TYR A 43 3.41 -10.67 0.13
N LYS A 44 3.39 -9.73 -0.81
CA LYS A 44 4.51 -9.48 -1.73
C LYS A 44 4.77 -7.99 -1.86
N ALA A 45 6.05 -7.60 -1.83
CA ALA A 45 6.49 -6.31 -2.33
C ALA A 45 6.75 -6.46 -3.84
N CYS A 46 6.12 -5.62 -4.66
CA CYS A 46 6.22 -5.70 -6.12
C CYS A 46 7.55 -5.16 -6.68
N THR A 47 8.68 -5.41 -6.01
CA THR A 47 10.05 -5.33 -6.53
C THR A 47 10.48 -6.74 -6.92
N SER A 48 10.65 -7.06 -8.22
CA SER A 48 11.10 -8.40 -8.69
C SER A 48 10.73 -9.54 -7.72
N PRO A 49 9.44 -9.92 -7.70
CA PRO A 49 8.58 -10.02 -6.52
C PRO A 49 9.24 -10.65 -5.30
N THR A 50 9.32 -9.86 -4.22
CA THR A 50 9.84 -10.32 -2.92
C THR A 50 8.69 -10.77 -2.03
N CYS A 51 8.66 -12.05 -1.67
CA CYS A 51 7.70 -12.58 -0.69
C CYS A 51 7.99 -12.03 0.71
N LEU A 52 6.94 -11.63 1.42
CA LEU A 52 7.02 -11.04 2.75
C LEU A 52 6.41 -11.99 3.78
N THR A 53 7.11 -12.21 4.88
CA THR A 53 6.58 -12.97 6.03
C THR A 53 6.12 -11.97 7.08
N LEU A 54 4.80 -11.90 7.31
CA LEU A 54 4.22 -11.03 8.34
C LEU A 54 3.87 -11.86 9.57
N LYS A 55 4.15 -11.31 10.76
CA LYS A 55 3.81 -11.96 12.04
C LYS A 55 2.30 -12.06 12.25
N ASN A 56 1.57 -11.01 11.88
CA ASN A 56 0.13 -10.88 12.04
C ASN A 56 -0.49 -10.41 10.72
N LYS A 57 -1.71 -10.86 10.43
CA LYS A 57 -2.50 -10.35 9.31
C LYS A 57 -2.89 -8.90 9.57
N PRO A 58 -2.48 -7.92 8.74
CA PRO A 58 -2.88 -6.53 8.90
C PRO A 58 -4.35 -6.33 8.53
N GLU A 59 -5.14 -5.74 9.42
CA GLU A 59 -6.48 -5.23 9.11
C GLU A 59 -6.45 -3.79 8.58
N ARG A 60 -5.34 -3.09 8.84
CA ARG A 60 -5.09 -1.73 8.39
C ARG A 60 -3.64 -1.57 7.94
N ILE A 61 -3.46 -1.02 6.74
CA ILE A 61 -2.15 -0.71 6.17
C ILE A 61 -1.88 0.80 6.28
N GLY A 62 -0.71 1.13 6.82
CA GLY A 62 -0.12 2.47 6.76
C GLY A 62 0.81 2.55 5.56
N VAL A 63 0.72 3.65 4.81
CA VAL A 63 1.61 3.96 3.68
C VAL A 63 2.20 5.33 3.95
N GLN A 64 3.53 5.41 3.98
CA GLN A 64 4.27 6.65 4.19
C GLN A 64 5.19 6.89 3.00
N LEU A 65 5.12 8.10 2.44
CA LEU A 65 6.04 8.58 1.41
C LEU A 65 6.96 9.63 2.03
N ASP A 66 8.26 9.36 2.06
CA ASP A 66 9.29 10.37 2.24
C ASP A 66 9.93 10.66 0.89
N TYR A 67 9.44 11.70 0.22
CA TYR A 67 9.85 12.03 -1.14
C TYR A 67 11.34 12.42 -1.21
N TYR A 68 11.84 13.18 -0.24
CA TYR A 68 13.23 13.63 -0.22
C TYR A 68 14.17 12.59 0.38
N GLY A 69 13.66 11.82 1.36
CA GLY A 69 14.32 10.64 1.92
C GLY A 69 14.33 9.43 0.99
N ARG A 70 13.63 9.50 -0.17
CA ARG A 70 13.61 8.46 -1.22
C ARG A 70 12.94 7.16 -0.81
N GLU A 71 11.98 7.23 0.11
CA GLU A 71 11.37 6.04 0.70
C GLU A 71 9.85 5.97 0.53
N VAL A 72 9.36 4.76 0.27
CA VAL A 72 7.95 4.39 0.45
C VAL A 72 7.88 3.24 1.44
N SER A 73 7.33 3.51 2.62
CA SER A 73 7.30 2.57 3.74
C SER A 73 5.87 2.10 4.04
N PHE A 74 5.74 0.80 4.32
CA PHE A 74 4.49 0.12 4.58
C PHE A 74 4.49 -0.45 6.00
N PHE A 75 3.38 -0.29 6.71
CA PHE A 75 3.24 -0.70 8.10
C PHE A 75 1.92 -1.42 8.33
N ASN A 76 1.94 -2.45 9.17
CA ASN A 76 0.73 -2.96 9.78
C ASN A 76 0.31 -1.96 10.85
N SER A 77 -0.73 -1.18 10.59
CA SER A 77 -1.19 -0.16 11.53
C SER A 77 -1.97 -0.74 12.72
N THR A 78 -2.25 -2.05 12.72
CA THR A 78 -2.90 -2.73 13.85
C THR A 78 -1.92 -2.92 15.01
N ASP A 79 -0.69 -3.35 14.72
CA ASP A 79 0.36 -3.62 15.72
C ASP A 79 1.60 -2.72 15.57
N MET A 80 1.53 -1.74 14.67
CA MET A 80 2.61 -0.80 14.32
C MET A 80 3.88 -1.49 13.79
N SER A 81 3.81 -2.75 13.35
CA SER A 81 4.96 -3.44 12.78
C SER A 81 5.28 -2.93 11.36
N HIS A 82 6.57 -2.89 11.04
CA HIS A 82 7.05 -2.62 9.70
C HIS A 82 6.77 -3.82 8.78
N ILE A 83 6.32 -3.55 7.55
CA ILE A 83 6.08 -4.56 6.52
C ILE A 83 7.20 -4.52 5.49
N TYR A 84 7.44 -3.37 4.87
CA TYR A 84 8.41 -3.22 3.79
C TYR A 84 8.74 -1.75 3.53
N THR A 85 9.95 -1.47 3.02
CA THR A 85 10.34 -0.15 2.53
C THR A 85 10.97 -0.29 1.14
N PHE A 86 10.43 0.46 0.18
CA PHE A 86 11.09 0.69 -1.09
C PHE A 86 12.00 1.91 -0.96
N THR A 87 13.19 1.83 -1.54
CA THR A 87 14.10 2.97 -1.68
C THR A 87 14.32 3.25 -3.17
N ASP A 88 13.97 4.45 -3.65
CA ASP A 88 14.08 4.80 -5.07
C ASP A 88 14.18 6.31 -5.29
N THR A 89 14.70 6.73 -6.44
CA THR A 89 14.77 8.14 -6.82
C THR A 89 13.49 8.56 -7.54
N PHE A 90 12.67 9.37 -6.86
CA PHE A 90 11.43 9.91 -7.43
C PHE A 90 11.72 11.18 -8.25
N THR A 91 11.33 11.15 -9.53
CA THR A 91 11.63 12.23 -10.50
C THR A 91 10.39 13.02 -10.92
N GLU A 92 9.21 12.63 -10.46
CA GLU A 92 7.94 13.23 -10.84
C GLU A 92 6.90 13.08 -9.71
N LYS A 93 5.71 13.64 -9.92
CA LYS A 93 4.61 13.51 -8.96
C LYS A 93 4.22 12.05 -8.77
N LEU A 94 3.93 11.72 -7.52
CA LEU A 94 3.40 10.43 -7.13
C LEU A 94 1.95 10.56 -6.67
N PHE A 95 1.16 9.52 -6.94
CA PHE A 95 -0.23 9.42 -6.53
C PHE A 95 -0.46 8.15 -5.71
N PRO A 96 -1.36 8.19 -4.72
CA PRO A 96 -1.80 6.97 -4.05
C PRO A 96 -2.44 5.98 -5.04
N PHE A 97 -2.17 4.70 -4.84
CA PHE A 97 -2.72 3.61 -5.64
C PHE A 97 -3.48 2.63 -4.73
N PHE A 98 -4.68 2.25 -5.18
CA PHE A 98 -5.55 1.30 -4.50
C PHE A 98 -6.17 0.36 -5.53
N SER A 99 -6.06 -0.95 -5.29
CA SER A 99 -6.79 -1.98 -6.01
C SER A 99 -7.43 -2.92 -4.99
N PRO A 100 -8.77 -3.01 -4.91
CA PRO A 100 -9.45 -3.98 -4.06
C PRO A 100 -9.37 -5.42 -4.60
N CYS A 101 -8.74 -5.62 -5.78
CA CYS A 101 -8.72 -6.84 -6.55
C CYS A 101 -10.13 -7.36 -6.91
N LEU A 102 -10.18 -8.48 -7.64
CA LEU A 102 -11.43 -9.10 -8.05
C LEU A 102 -12.06 -9.88 -6.88
N ASN A 103 -13.34 -10.20 -7.03
CA ASN A 103 -14.11 -11.04 -6.11
C ASN A 103 -14.93 -12.04 -6.93
N GLU A 104 -14.25 -12.84 -7.76
CA GLU A 104 -14.91 -13.71 -8.75
C GLU A 104 -15.63 -14.90 -8.11
N ASP A 105 -15.05 -15.47 -7.05
CA ASP A 105 -15.56 -16.63 -6.33
C ASP A 105 -16.29 -16.27 -5.01
N GLY A 106 -16.40 -14.97 -4.72
CA GLY A 106 -17.01 -14.47 -3.48
C GLY A 106 -16.12 -14.52 -2.24
N THR A 107 -14.84 -14.89 -2.37
CA THR A 107 -13.90 -15.02 -1.23
C THR A 107 -13.21 -13.74 -0.82
N ASN A 108 -13.28 -12.68 -1.64
CA ASN A 108 -12.70 -11.37 -1.37
C ASN A 108 -13.75 -10.25 -1.17
N PRO A 109 -14.83 -10.48 -0.39
CA PRO A 109 -15.90 -9.52 -0.25
C PRO A 109 -15.42 -8.28 0.53
N GLY A 110 -16.01 -7.12 0.22
CA GLY A 110 -15.78 -5.88 0.95
C GLY A 110 -14.88 -4.87 0.23
N ALA A 111 -14.85 -3.66 0.79
CA ALA A 111 -14.18 -2.51 0.22
C ALA A 111 -12.93 -2.12 1.02
N MET A 112 -11.93 -1.57 0.33
CA MET A 112 -10.85 -0.83 0.98
C MET A 112 -11.35 0.56 1.40
N LYS A 113 -11.03 0.98 2.63
CA LYS A 113 -11.49 2.28 3.15
C LYS A 113 -10.31 3.15 3.57
N ILE A 114 -10.26 4.39 3.10
CA ILE A 114 -9.27 5.36 3.57
C ILE A 114 -9.71 5.82 4.97
N CYS A 115 -8.82 5.67 5.96
CA CYS A 115 -9.09 6.11 7.33
C CYS A 115 -8.98 7.64 7.38
N PRO A 116 -9.98 8.37 7.94
CA PRO A 116 -9.84 9.80 8.15
C PRO A 116 -8.71 10.09 9.14
N VAL A 117 -7.93 11.13 8.86
CA VAL A 117 -6.91 11.61 9.80
C VAL A 117 -7.62 12.31 10.96
N LYS A 118 -7.33 11.88 12.20
CA LYS A 118 -7.73 12.64 13.39
C LYS A 118 -6.74 13.77 13.60
N VAL A 119 -7.17 15.01 13.36
CA VAL A 119 -6.38 16.20 13.64
C VAL A 119 -6.86 16.77 14.97
N SER A 120 -5.97 16.85 15.97
CA SER A 120 -6.22 17.57 17.22
C SER A 120 -5.39 18.83 17.26
N VAL A 121 -6.03 19.97 17.55
CA VAL A 121 -5.36 21.26 17.74
C VAL A 121 -5.37 21.59 19.22
N THR A 122 -4.19 21.77 19.80
CA THR A 122 -4.03 22.23 21.18
C THR A 122 -3.74 23.72 21.16
N VAL A 123 -4.63 24.52 21.76
CA VAL A 123 -4.38 25.95 21.96
C VAL A 123 -3.67 26.13 23.30
N ASN A 124 -2.39 26.48 23.25
CA ASN A 124 -1.66 26.91 24.44
C ASN A 124 -2.12 28.33 24.79
N LYS A 125 -2.83 28.50 25.90
CA LYS A 125 -3.11 29.83 26.45
C LYS A 125 -1.81 30.43 26.99
N MET A 126 -1.53 31.68 26.62
CA MET A 126 -0.51 32.51 27.25
C MET A 126 -0.95 32.92 28.65
#